data_AF-A0A5C8JEE0-F1
#
_entry.id   AF-A0A5C8JEE0-F1
#
_cell.length_a   1.000
_cell.length_b   1.000
_cell.length_c   1.000
_cell.angle_alpha   90.00
_cell.angle_beta   90.00
_cell.angle_gamma   90.00
#
_symmetry.space_group_name_H-M   'P 1'
#
loop_
_entity.id
_entity.type
_entity.pdbx_description
1 polymer ?
#
loop_
_entity_poly.entity_id
_entity_poly.type
_entity_poly.pdbx_seq_one_letter_code
_entity_poly.pdbx_strand_id
1 'polypeptide(L)' 'MTEQSRPHLRIVRGDATPEELAALVAVLAARPAAPEPPARPRTQSWRNPARSMRNPLTPGKTAWRMSALP' A
#
# COMPACT_ATOMS: atom_id res chain seq x y z
N MET A 1 -28.62 -2.93 26.58
CA MET A 1 -27.30 -2.32 26.31
C MET A 1 -27.32 -1.81 24.88
N THR A 2 -27.76 -0.58 24.65
CA THR A 2 -27.86 -0.02 23.28
C THR A 2 -26.49 0.50 22.87
N GLU A 3 -25.86 -0.15 21.90
CA GLU A 3 -24.65 0.39 21.29
C GLU A 3 -25.02 1.68 20.53
N GLN A 4 -24.64 2.82 21.10
CA GLN A 4 -24.71 4.08 20.38
C GLN A 4 -23.59 4.09 19.35
N SER A 5 -23.93 3.70 18.12
CA SER A 5 -23.04 3.82 16.97
C SER A 5 -22.68 5.29 16.76
N ARG A 6 -21.39 5.61 16.70
CA ARG A 6 -20.95 6.99 16.48
C ARG A 6 -21.46 7.48 15.11
N PRO A 7 -22.02 8.70 15.04
CA PRO A 7 -22.52 9.23 13.78
C PRO A 7 -21.38 9.42 12.78
N HIS A 8 -21.57 8.92 11.55
CA HIS A 8 -20.60 9.04 10.46
C HIS A 8 -20.49 10.47 9.92
N LEU A 9 -21.51 11.31 10.12
CA LEU A 9 -21.56 12.69 9.64
C LEU A 9 -22.29 13.56 10.67
N ARG A 10 -21.78 14.79 10.92
CA ARG A 10 -22.36 15.74 11.87
C ARG A 10 -22.31 17.16 11.30
N ILE A 11 -23.45 17.84 11.30
CA ILE A 11 -23.51 19.28 10.99
C ILE A 11 -22.99 20.05 12.20
N VAL A 12 -21.92 20.83 12.01
CA VAL A 12 -21.29 21.61 13.10
C VAL A 12 -21.79 23.05 13.12
N ARG A 13 -22.29 23.57 11.99
CA ARG A 13 -22.78 24.94 11.85
C ARG A 13 -23.83 25.02 10.73
N GLY A 14 -24.84 25.86 10.91
CA GLY A 14 -25.94 26.07 9.96
C GLY A 14 -27.12 25.15 10.23
N ASP A 15 -28.27 25.49 9.64
CA ASP A 15 -29.46 24.66 9.59
C ASP A 15 -29.64 24.21 8.14
N ALA A 16 -29.21 22.98 7.85
CA ALA A 16 -29.26 22.46 6.48
C ALA A 16 -30.65 21.93 6.20
N THR A 17 -31.21 22.29 5.04
CA THR A 17 -32.53 21.78 4.67
C THR A 17 -32.45 20.27 4.34
N PRO A 18 -33.58 19.54 4.39
CA PRO A 18 -33.61 18.13 4.00
C PRO A 18 -33.08 17.89 2.58
N GLU A 19 -33.31 18.83 1.66
CA GLU A 19 -32.85 18.78 0.28
C GLU A 19 -31.32 18.92 0.18
N GLU A 20 -30.73 19.82 0.95
CA GLU A 20 -29.27 20.01 1.01
C GLU A 20 -28.57 18.78 1.61
N LEU A 21 -29.16 18.19 2.64
CA LEU A 21 -28.68 16.93 3.22
C LEU A 21 -28.74 15.78 2.21
N ALA A 22 -29.85 15.66 1.47
CA ALA A 22 -29.99 14.66 0.42
C ALA A 22 -28.94 14.84 -0.69
N ALA A 23 -28.70 16.07 -1.13
CA ALA A 23 -27.68 16.38 -2.12
C ALA A 23 -26.27 16.02 -1.62
N LEU A 24 -25.94 16.34 -0.36
CA LEU A 24 -24.64 16.00 0.22
C LEU A 24 -24.43 14.49 0.30
N VAL A 25 -25.44 13.75 0.76
CA VAL A 25 -25.38 12.28 0.84
C VAL A 25 -25.25 11.67 -0.56
N ALA A 26 -26.00 12.18 -1.55
CA ALA A 26 -25.92 11.70 -2.93
C ALA A 26 -24.51 11.89 -3.52
N VAL A 27 -23.88 13.05 -3.30
CA VAL A 27 -22.50 13.31 -3.76
C VAL A 27 -21.50 12.37 -3.10
N LEU A 28 -21.63 12.17 -1.78
CA LEU A 28 -20.75 11.25 -1.04
C LEU A 28 -20.91 9.79 -1.48
N ALA A 29 -22.15 9.36 -1.75
CA ALA A 29 -22.46 8.01 -2.23
C ALA A 29 -22.02 7.77 -3.69
N ALA A 30 -22.09 8.81 -4.53
CA ALA A 30 -21.69 8.74 -5.94
C ALA A 30 -20.17 8.80 -6.14
N ARG A 31 -19.40 9.22 -5.12
CA ARG A 31 -17.95 9.33 -5.21
C ARG A 31 -17.34 7.95 -5.48
N PRO A 32 -16.57 7.76 -6.57
CA PRO A 32 -15.91 6.49 -6.84
C PRO A 32 -14.95 6.15 -5.70
N ALA A 33 -14.84 4.85 -5.40
CA ALA A 33 -13.82 4.37 -4.48
C ALA A 33 -12.43 4.81 -4.97
N ALA A 34 -11.55 5.16 -4.03
CA ALA A 34 -10.17 5.43 -4.38
C ALA A 34 -9.59 4.19 -5.09
N PRO A 35 -8.87 4.35 -6.22
CA PRO A 35 -8.25 3.22 -6.86
C PRO A 35 -7.31 2.52 -5.88
N GLU A 36 -7.30 1.20 -5.93
CA GLU A 36 -6.37 0.41 -5.12
C GLU A 36 -4.94 0.86 -5.43
N PRO A 37 -4.07 1.06 -4.41
CA PRO A 37 -2.68 1.40 -4.68
C PRO A 37 -2.08 0.35 -5.62
N PRO A 38 -1.26 0.76 -6.60
CA PRO A 38 -0.66 -0.18 -7.53
C PRO A 38 0.14 -1.23 -6.74
N ALA A 39 0.00 -2.50 -7.15
CA ALA A 39 0.79 -3.58 -6.58
C ALA A 39 2.27 -3.18 -6.60
N ARG A 40 2.95 -3.32 -5.46
CA ARG A 40 4.37 -2.98 -5.35
C ARG A 40 5.12 -3.75 -6.45
N PRO A 41 5.86 -3.07 -7.35
CA PRO A 41 6.51 -3.73 -8.46
C PRO A 41 7.43 -4.83 -7.92
N ARG A 42 7.32 -6.04 -8.48
CA ARG A 42 8.28 -7.11 -8.20
C ARG A 42 9.66 -6.56 -8.53
N THR A 43 10.58 -6.59 -7.57
CA THR A 43 11.96 -6.14 -7.75
C THR A 43 12.49 -6.79 -9.03
N GLN A 44 12.73 -5.99 -10.07
CA GLN A 44 13.08 -6.53 -11.37
C GLN A 44 14.39 -7.32 -11.23
N SER A 45 14.29 -8.62 -11.43
CA SER A 45 15.36 -9.58 -11.14
C SER A 45 16.62 -9.33 -11.98
N TRP A 46 16.46 -8.77 -13.18
CA TRP A 46 17.56 -8.48 -14.12
C TRP A 46 18.32 -7.19 -13.78
N ARG A 47 17.62 -6.11 -13.41
CA ARG A 47 18.20 -4.81 -13.06
C ARG A 47 18.57 -4.66 -11.58
N ASN A 48 18.63 -5.77 -10.83
CA ASN A 48 18.95 -5.72 -9.41
C ASN A 48 20.43 -5.28 -9.22
N PRO A 49 20.72 -4.12 -8.59
CA PRO A 49 22.10 -3.65 -8.37
C PRO A 49 22.95 -4.63 -7.56
N ALA A 50 22.32 -5.46 -6.73
CA ALA A 50 23.00 -6.51 -5.98
C ALA A 50 23.71 -7.53 -6.88
N ARG A 51 23.28 -7.70 -8.14
CA ARG A 51 23.99 -8.54 -9.12
C ARG A 51 25.31 -7.93 -9.61
N SER A 52 25.44 -6.60 -9.56
CA SER A 52 26.70 -5.90 -9.87
C SER A 52 27.65 -5.86 -8.67
N MET A 53 27.16 -6.21 -7.48
CA MET A 53 27.98 -6.24 -6.27
C MET A 53 28.65 -7.61 -6.14
N ARG A 54 29.91 -7.60 -5.72
CA ARG A 54 30.65 -8.83 -5.43
C ARG A 54 30.11 -9.45 -4.15
N ASN A 55 29.68 -10.70 -4.20
CA ASN A 55 29.28 -11.43 -3.00
C ASN A 55 30.52 -11.70 -2.12
N PRO A 56 30.44 -11.56 -0.78
CA PRO A 56 31.55 -11.92 0.10
C PRO A 56 31.93 -13.40 -0.06
N LEU A 57 33.24 -13.67 0.07
CA LEU A 57 33.76 -15.02 0.06
C LEU A 57 33.53 -15.65 1.44
N THR A 58 32.79 -16.75 1.48
CA THR A 58 32.56 -17.51 2.72
C THR A 58 33.70 -18.53 2.91
N PRO A 59 34.42 -18.53 4.05
CA PRO A 59 35.44 -19.53 4.31
C PRO A 59 34.79 -20.92 4.47
N GLY A 60 35.41 -21.94 3.89
CA GLY A 60 34.89 -23.31 3.93
C GLY A 60 35.94 -24.34 3.53
N LYS A 61 35.76 -25.59 4.00
CA LYS A 61 36.73 -26.68 3.83
C LYS A 61 37.11 -26.96 2.36
N THR A 62 36.24 -26.59 1.42
CA THR A 62 36.43 -26.78 -0.02
C THR A 62 36.53 -25.46 -0.80
N ALA A 63 36.47 -24.30 -0.15
CA ALA A 63 36.38 -22.99 -0.81
C ALA A 63 37.58 -22.70 -1.74
N TRP A 64 38.79 -23.07 -1.33
CA TRP A 64 40.01 -22.94 -2.14
C TRP A 64 40.05 -23.85 -3.38
N ARG A 65 39.39 -25.02 -3.33
CA ARG A 65 39.30 -25.91 -4.50
C ARG A 65 38.27 -25.39 -5.51
N MET A 66 37.18 -24.80 -5.01
CA MET A 66 36.10 -24.26 -5.83
C MET A 66 36.47 -22.93 -6.51
N SER A 67 37.48 -22.20 -6.04
CA SER A 67 37.89 -20.92 -6.65
C SER A 67 38.60 -21.05 -8.00
N ALA A 68 38.98 -22.26 -8.40
CA ALA A 68 39.71 -22.54 -9.63
C ALA A 68 38.90 -23.35 -10.66
N LEU A 69 37.62 -23.64 -10.37
CA LEU A 69 36.72 -24.31 -11.32
C LEU A 69 36.11 -23.26 -12.27
N PRO A 70 35.97 -23.56 -13.58
CA PRO A 70 35.33 -22.66 -14.55
C PRO A 70 33.82 -22.48 -14.29
#